data_AF-L0DCU5-F1
#
_entry.id   AF-L0DCU5-F1
#
_cell.length_a   1.000
_cell.length_b   1.000
_cell.length_c   1.000
_cell.angle_alpha   90.00
_cell.angle_beta   90.00
_cell.angle_gamma   90.00
#
_symmetry.space_group_name_H-M   'P 1'
#
loop_
_entity.id
_entity.type
_entity.pdbx_description
1 polymer ?
#
loop_
_entity_poly.entity_id
_entity_poly.type
_entity_poly.pdbx_seq_one_letter_code
_entity_poly.pdbx_strand_id
1 'polypeptide(L)'
;MASLVRALYLGSLVMSCLLLKTVPVVAADSPSVELPGQEQVVGDSVAEGLTAGTRETAPEDSVAIDVLEGLRSRQLAVVAEGTGDGRMILSLTNRTQKKLRVVLPPGLVASGLTGQFGGMGGGGRGGRGGRGGGGGGMGMGMGMGGGMGGGGMGMGGGGMGGMGGGGGMMSSGTMPASMGMMMVGRLIMSMVGERDSWDQTTLMSGMMGGGGMGMGMGGMGTGGMGMGMGGRGGGFRSVPAGRAPETTLKVKETRRLSTIAISLDGPRDDEQVNVPAKGERLRLGEIGQLKRGTRTEHVLNRLGAEKVPEPVAQLVLWNVAAGVDWTQAARLSRSWANSAELALAKQFVSRLNAEGVAAGTPDTGHLFWEEVRRDSDADSLAAAMTALLQKHLVLGLKPERGVPTSPPGPALSCRFTIEAGKVSVALAKSDAQGRSWSSLGSLVIPVSALDAGLDQAAIESKAAEVIDAMSAGLLGKIARAELVKGPKVKGKDTYTVRVDNGSPLIVSGLAIAGAESSKPIPFTALGGLSVSPLTSLKLPVTPEIVEQLGLKQRVRIVAADLDGL
;
A
#
# COMPACT_ATOMS: atom_id res chain seq x y z
N MET A 1 58.82 -9.11 -28.09
CA MET A 1 57.68 -10.05 -28.17
C MET A 1 56.56 -9.57 -27.24
N ALA A 2 55.83 -8.54 -27.67
CA ALA A 2 54.64 -8.00 -27.02
C ALA A 2 53.97 -7.00 -27.98
N SER A 3 53.37 -7.46 -29.09
CA SER A 3 52.51 -6.65 -29.97
C SER A 3 51.79 -7.47 -31.05
N LEU A 4 51.24 -8.66 -30.75
CA LEU A 4 50.61 -9.50 -31.79
C LEU A 4 49.39 -10.34 -31.36
N VAL A 5 48.62 -9.90 -30.35
CA VAL A 5 47.41 -10.62 -29.90
C VAL A 5 46.18 -9.69 -29.75
N ARG A 6 46.09 -8.61 -30.52
CA ARG A 6 44.94 -7.68 -30.47
C ARG A 6 44.14 -7.55 -31.78
N ALA A 7 44.30 -8.47 -32.72
CA ALA A 7 43.73 -8.34 -34.07
C ALA A 7 42.73 -9.45 -34.48
N LEU A 8 42.28 -10.32 -33.58
CA LEU A 8 41.28 -11.35 -33.90
C LEU A 8 40.28 -11.44 -32.75
N TYR A 9 39.15 -10.73 -32.86
CA TYR A 9 37.81 -11.06 -32.35
C TYR A 9 36.84 -9.86 -32.50
N LEU A 10 36.98 -9.12 -33.61
CA LEU A 10 35.96 -8.20 -34.13
C LEU A 10 35.46 -8.83 -35.44
N GLY A 11 34.41 -9.64 -35.35
CA GLY A 11 33.89 -10.38 -36.51
C GLY A 11 32.87 -11.45 -36.15
N SER A 12 31.73 -11.06 -35.56
CA SER A 12 30.50 -11.86 -35.67
C SER A 12 29.28 -10.97 -35.38
N LEU A 13 28.90 -10.18 -36.38
CA LEU A 13 27.58 -9.60 -36.49
C LEU A 13 27.24 -9.59 -37.98
N VAL A 14 25.99 -9.95 -38.31
CA VAL A 14 25.36 -9.98 -39.64
C VAL A 14 25.49 -11.29 -40.43
N MET A 15 24.62 -12.26 -40.15
CA MET A 15 23.93 -13.12 -41.15
C MET A 15 23.05 -14.18 -40.46
N SER A 16 21.74 -13.92 -40.36
CA SER A 16 20.70 -14.97 -40.43
C SER A 16 19.32 -14.31 -40.45
N CYS A 17 18.90 -13.94 -41.66
CA CYS A 17 17.49 -13.75 -42.00
C CYS A 17 16.87 -15.11 -42.37
N LEU A 18 15.66 -15.34 -41.86
CA LEU A 18 14.50 -15.95 -42.53
C LEU A 18 14.68 -17.28 -43.30
N LEU A 19 14.06 -18.37 -42.80
CA LEU A 19 12.83 -19.00 -43.37
C LEU A 19 12.55 -20.43 -42.82
N LEU A 20 11.24 -20.72 -42.68
CA LEU A 20 10.55 -22.03 -42.73
C LEU A 20 10.73 -22.95 -41.48
N LYS A 21 9.70 -23.43 -40.76
CA LYS A 21 8.44 -24.09 -41.19
C LYS A 21 7.54 -24.36 -39.97
N THR A 22 6.24 -24.19 -40.17
CA THR A 22 5.12 -24.67 -39.32
C THR A 22 4.92 -26.17 -39.46
N VAL A 23 4.71 -26.89 -38.35
CA VAL A 23 4.10 -28.24 -38.32
C VAL A 23 3.08 -28.27 -37.18
N PRO A 24 1.84 -28.76 -37.41
CA PRO A 24 0.84 -28.93 -36.36
C PRO A 24 1.08 -30.25 -35.62
N VAL A 25 0.99 -30.23 -34.28
CA VAL A 25 0.93 -31.47 -33.49
C VAL A 25 -0.49 -31.68 -33.01
N VAL A 26 -0.95 -32.86 -33.37
CA VAL A 26 -2.26 -33.48 -33.20
C VAL A 26 -2.54 -33.79 -31.73
N ALA A 27 -3.80 -33.60 -31.33
CA ALA A 27 -4.37 -34.04 -30.06
C ALA A 27 -4.35 -35.57 -29.98
N ALA A 28 -3.84 -36.11 -28.87
CA ALA A 28 -3.95 -37.52 -28.53
C ALA A 28 -4.69 -37.66 -27.21
N ASP A 29 -5.86 -38.31 -27.29
CA ASP A 29 -6.63 -38.84 -26.17
C ASP A 29 -5.75 -39.68 -25.24
N SER A 30 -5.92 -39.51 -23.93
CA SER A 30 -5.38 -40.40 -22.92
C SER A 30 -6.53 -41.16 -22.24
N PRO A 31 -6.43 -42.50 -22.11
CA PRO A 31 -7.50 -43.33 -21.58
C PRO A 31 -7.57 -43.30 -20.05
N SER A 32 -8.80 -43.35 -19.54
CA SER A 32 -9.17 -43.59 -18.15
C SER A 32 -8.67 -44.95 -17.68
N VAL A 33 -7.97 -44.98 -16.54
CA VAL A 33 -7.63 -46.21 -15.82
C VAL A 33 -8.48 -46.26 -14.55
N GLU A 34 -9.40 -47.22 -14.51
CA GLU A 34 -10.14 -47.65 -13.32
C GLU A 34 -9.18 -48.33 -12.33
N LEU A 35 -9.26 -47.95 -11.05
CA LEU A 35 -8.65 -48.67 -9.94
C LEU A 35 -9.76 -49.35 -9.11
N PRO A 36 -9.60 -50.63 -8.73
CA PRO A 36 -10.60 -51.37 -7.97
C PRO A 36 -10.51 -51.05 -6.47
N GLY A 37 -11.66 -51.19 -5.81
CA GLY A 37 -11.88 -50.84 -4.41
C GLY A 37 -11.09 -51.64 -3.39
N GLN A 38 -10.92 -51.01 -2.23
CA GLN A 38 -10.59 -51.70 -0.99
C GLN A 38 -11.63 -51.34 0.08
N GLU A 39 -12.18 -52.41 0.65
CA GLU A 39 -13.12 -52.45 1.75
C GLU A 39 -12.55 -51.95 3.09
N GLN A 40 -13.50 -51.56 3.93
CA GLN A 40 -13.40 -51.06 5.28
C GLN A 40 -12.71 -52.02 6.25
N VAL A 41 -12.01 -51.45 7.24
CA VAL A 41 -11.90 -52.07 8.58
C VAL A 41 -12.31 -51.04 9.62
N VAL A 42 -13.45 -51.34 10.26
CA VAL A 42 -13.99 -50.70 11.45
C VAL A 42 -13.27 -51.31 12.67
N GLY A 43 -12.71 -50.47 13.53
CA GLY A 43 -12.10 -50.87 14.80
C GLY A 43 -12.66 -50.03 15.93
N ASP A 44 -13.54 -50.65 16.72
CA ASP A 44 -14.04 -50.20 18.03
C ASP A 44 -12.93 -50.32 19.09
N SER A 45 -12.74 -49.29 19.92
CA SER A 45 -12.20 -49.49 21.28
C SER A 45 -12.45 -48.30 22.22
N VAL A 46 -13.47 -48.49 23.06
CA VAL A 46 -13.59 -48.27 24.52
C VAL A 46 -12.78 -47.14 25.20
N ALA A 47 -13.53 -46.36 25.98
CA ALA A 47 -13.12 -45.27 26.87
C ALA A 47 -12.45 -45.72 28.17
N GLU A 48 -11.58 -44.88 28.74
CA GLU A 48 -11.59 -44.55 30.19
C GLU A 48 -10.67 -43.35 30.55
N GLY A 49 -11.25 -42.38 31.27
CA GLY A 49 -10.65 -41.64 32.38
C GLY A 49 -9.51 -40.63 32.14
N LEU A 50 -9.82 -39.32 32.08
CA LEU A 50 -8.90 -38.26 32.54
C LEU A 50 -9.63 -36.97 32.98
N THR A 51 -9.55 -36.77 34.30
CA THR A 51 -9.45 -35.53 35.10
C THR A 51 -9.84 -34.17 34.48
N ALA A 52 -10.73 -33.48 35.20
CA ALA A 52 -11.15 -32.10 34.97
C ALA A 52 -9.98 -31.11 35.16
N GLY A 53 -9.29 -30.80 34.06
CA GLY A 53 -8.50 -29.59 33.90
C GLY A 53 -9.37 -28.45 33.37
N THR A 54 -9.21 -27.26 33.93
CA THR A 54 -9.80 -26.01 33.45
C THR A 54 -9.52 -25.84 31.95
N ARG A 55 -10.51 -26.17 31.13
CA ARG A 55 -10.47 -26.07 29.67
C ARG A 55 -10.51 -24.59 29.31
N GLU A 56 -9.33 -24.01 29.09
CA GLU A 56 -9.19 -22.76 28.37
C GLU A 56 -9.87 -22.96 27.01
N THR A 57 -11.05 -22.37 26.85
CA THR A 57 -11.88 -22.54 25.67
C THR A 57 -11.10 -22.05 24.47
N ALA A 58 -10.78 -22.97 23.56
CA ALA A 58 -10.28 -22.65 22.23
C ALA A 58 -11.10 -21.49 21.64
N PRO A 59 -10.45 -20.49 21.01
CA PRO A 59 -11.15 -19.32 20.51
C PRO A 59 -12.27 -19.79 19.58
N GLU A 60 -13.52 -19.45 19.91
CA GLU A 60 -14.67 -19.70 19.03
C GLU A 60 -14.31 -19.25 17.61
N ASP A 61 -14.37 -20.19 16.65
CA ASP A 61 -14.15 -19.94 15.23
C ASP A 61 -15.20 -18.93 14.74
N SER A 62 -14.83 -17.65 14.73
CA SER A 62 -15.62 -16.60 14.12
C SER A 62 -15.65 -16.84 12.61
N VAL A 63 -16.85 -16.91 12.02
CA VAL A 63 -17.01 -17.06 10.58
C VAL A 63 -16.50 -15.80 9.89
N ALA A 64 -15.57 -15.98 8.95
CA ALA A 64 -15.06 -14.89 8.13
C ALA A 64 -16.09 -14.55 7.04
N ILE A 65 -16.44 -13.26 6.93
CA ILE A 65 -17.37 -12.79 5.91
C ILE A 65 -16.87 -11.47 5.32
N ASP A 66 -16.95 -11.36 4.00
CA ASP A 66 -16.65 -10.13 3.29
C ASP A 66 -17.74 -9.07 3.51
N VAL A 67 -17.40 -7.78 3.55
CA VAL A 67 -18.39 -6.69 3.73
C VAL A 67 -19.52 -6.74 2.69
N LEU A 68 -19.21 -6.98 1.41
CA LEU A 68 -20.19 -7.04 0.34
C LEU A 68 -21.05 -8.30 0.41
N GLU A 69 -20.43 -9.44 0.70
CA GLU A 69 -21.15 -10.70 0.93
C GLU A 69 -22.08 -10.59 2.15
N GLY A 70 -21.62 -9.98 3.23
CA GLY A 70 -22.41 -9.73 4.43
C GLY A 70 -23.59 -8.80 4.19
N LEU A 71 -23.43 -7.81 3.30
CA LEU A 71 -24.52 -6.94 2.86
C LEU A 71 -25.55 -7.70 2.00
N ARG A 72 -25.08 -8.48 1.02
CA ARG A 72 -25.93 -9.29 0.11
C ARG A 72 -26.74 -10.35 0.88
N SER A 73 -26.08 -11.07 1.79
CA SER A 73 -26.70 -12.09 2.64
C SER A 73 -27.48 -11.51 3.83
N ARG A 74 -27.50 -10.19 4.01
CA ARG A 74 -28.13 -9.46 5.14
C ARG A 74 -27.59 -9.82 6.52
N GLN A 75 -26.43 -10.48 6.60
CA GLN A 75 -25.73 -10.79 7.84
C GLN A 75 -25.10 -9.54 8.47
N LEU A 76 -24.79 -8.53 7.64
CA LEU A 76 -24.30 -7.22 8.06
C LEU A 76 -25.29 -6.13 7.66
N ALA A 77 -25.46 -5.14 8.54
CA ALA A 77 -25.93 -3.82 8.14
C ALA A 77 -24.72 -2.92 7.93
N VAL A 78 -24.68 -2.19 6.83
CA VAL A 78 -23.58 -1.28 6.53
C VAL A 78 -24.13 0.10 6.22
N VAL A 79 -23.56 1.09 6.88
CA VAL A 79 -23.78 2.51 6.59
C VAL A 79 -22.43 3.14 6.28
N ALA A 80 -22.32 3.79 5.13
CA ALA A 80 -21.15 4.58 4.78
C ALA A 80 -21.50 6.07 4.79
N GLU A 81 -20.71 6.87 5.48
CA GLU A 81 -20.89 8.33 5.60
C GLU A 81 -19.59 9.07 5.37
N GLY A 82 -19.60 10.10 4.51
CA GLY A 82 -18.47 11.00 4.31
C GLY A 82 -18.11 11.80 5.57
N THR A 83 -16.84 12.11 5.76
CA THR A 83 -16.35 12.93 6.89
C THR A 83 -16.03 14.37 6.49
N GLY A 84 -15.91 14.66 5.19
CA GLY A 84 -15.54 15.97 4.66
C GLY A 84 -14.04 16.20 4.48
N ASP A 85 -13.19 15.27 4.91
CA ASP A 85 -11.72 15.37 4.89
C ASP A 85 -11.06 14.28 4.02
N GLY A 86 -11.77 13.80 2.99
CA GLY A 86 -11.28 12.69 2.14
C GLY A 86 -11.50 11.31 2.72
N ARG A 87 -12.19 11.20 3.85
CA ARG A 87 -12.50 9.90 4.48
C ARG A 87 -14.00 9.62 4.49
N MET A 88 -14.31 8.42 4.92
CA MET A 88 -15.65 8.02 5.29
C MET A 88 -15.63 7.14 6.54
N ILE A 89 -16.78 7.04 7.18
CA ILE A 89 -17.04 6.15 8.30
C ILE A 89 -17.93 5.01 7.80
N LEU A 90 -17.44 3.79 7.93
CA LEU A 90 -18.21 2.56 7.76
C LEU A 90 -18.75 2.10 9.11
N SER A 91 -20.06 2.24 9.31
CA SER A 91 -20.75 1.66 10.45
C SER A 91 -21.21 0.26 10.09
N LEU A 92 -20.54 -0.75 10.64
CA LEU A 92 -20.84 -2.18 10.42
C LEU A 92 -21.59 -2.73 11.62
N THR A 93 -22.80 -3.24 11.41
CA THR A 93 -23.62 -3.89 12.44
C THR A 93 -23.76 -5.38 12.15
N ASN A 94 -23.33 -6.23 13.08
CA ASN A 94 -23.56 -7.68 12.99
C ASN A 94 -25.02 -8.01 13.29
N ARG A 95 -25.75 -8.55 12.30
CA ARG A 95 -27.16 -8.94 12.44
C ARG A 95 -27.37 -10.39 12.87
N THR A 96 -26.31 -11.20 12.87
CA THR A 96 -26.38 -12.62 13.19
C THR A 96 -26.43 -12.86 14.71
N GLN A 97 -26.54 -14.14 15.11
CA GLN A 97 -26.42 -14.60 16.50
C GLN A 97 -25.04 -15.21 16.79
N LYS A 98 -24.07 -15.02 15.88
CA LYS A 98 -22.70 -15.51 16.03
C LYS A 98 -21.72 -14.35 15.90
N LYS A 99 -20.52 -14.53 16.45
CA LYS A 99 -19.42 -13.61 16.24
C LYS A 99 -18.94 -13.69 14.79
N LEU A 100 -18.74 -12.55 14.14
CA LEU A 100 -18.28 -12.46 12.75
C LEU A 100 -16.89 -11.86 12.69
N ARG A 101 -16.05 -12.39 11.79
CA ARG A 101 -14.80 -11.76 11.36
C ARG A 101 -15.06 -11.10 10.01
N VAL A 102 -15.25 -9.79 10.02
CA VAL A 102 -15.61 -9.03 8.83
C VAL A 102 -14.35 -8.55 8.12
N VAL A 103 -14.18 -8.93 6.86
CA VAL A 103 -13.03 -8.55 6.02
C VAL A 103 -13.45 -7.46 5.04
N LEU A 104 -12.62 -6.43 4.87
CA LEU A 104 -12.82 -5.44 3.81
C LEU A 104 -12.18 -5.93 2.51
N PRO A 105 -12.96 -6.11 1.42
CA PRO A 105 -12.40 -6.54 0.15
C PRO A 105 -11.59 -5.41 -0.51
N PRO A 106 -10.57 -5.76 -1.31
CA PRO A 106 -10.09 -4.84 -2.33
C PRO A 106 -11.21 -4.54 -3.34
N GLY A 107 -11.22 -3.34 -3.91
CA GLY A 107 -12.19 -2.98 -4.97
C GLY A 107 -13.59 -2.61 -4.47
N LEU A 108 -13.74 -2.28 -3.18
CA LEU A 108 -14.99 -1.71 -2.69
C LEU A 108 -15.19 -0.29 -3.26
N VAL A 109 -16.42 0.06 -3.63
CA VAL A 109 -16.73 1.38 -4.21
C VAL A 109 -17.75 2.08 -3.33
N ALA A 110 -17.67 3.40 -3.21
CA ALA A 110 -18.62 4.21 -2.46
C ALA A 110 -19.14 5.36 -3.34
N SER A 111 -20.43 5.38 -3.68
CA SER A 111 -21.03 6.43 -4.50
C SER A 111 -21.98 7.30 -3.67
N GLY A 112 -22.00 8.62 -3.87
CA GLY A 112 -22.94 9.50 -3.16
C GLY A 112 -24.40 9.08 -3.40
N LEU A 113 -25.15 8.79 -2.32
CA LEU A 113 -26.57 8.40 -2.38
C LEU A 113 -27.47 9.55 -2.79
N THR A 114 -27.07 10.77 -2.46
CA THR A 114 -27.84 11.97 -2.83
C THR A 114 -27.94 12.12 -4.32
N GLY A 115 -27.02 11.52 -5.09
CA GLY A 115 -26.97 11.62 -6.53
C GLY A 115 -27.29 13.03 -7.00
N GLN A 116 -26.91 14.09 -6.28
CA GLN A 116 -27.31 15.48 -6.54
C GLN A 116 -26.83 15.79 -7.97
N PHE A 117 -27.55 15.56 -9.08
CA PHE A 117 -28.95 15.87 -9.40
C PHE A 117 -29.34 17.20 -8.77
N GLY A 118 -28.61 18.22 -9.19
CA GLY A 118 -29.20 19.53 -9.37
C GLY A 118 -30.37 19.44 -10.36
N GLY A 119 -31.58 19.37 -9.82
CA GLY A 119 -32.72 20.13 -10.32
C GLY A 119 -33.49 19.56 -11.51
N MET A 120 -34.40 18.63 -11.22
CA MET A 120 -35.75 18.74 -11.81
C MET A 120 -36.60 19.49 -10.79
N GLY A 121 -36.62 20.82 -10.89
CA GLY A 121 -37.48 21.73 -10.14
C GLY A 121 -38.21 22.61 -11.16
N GLY A 122 -39.52 22.45 -11.22
CA GLY A 122 -40.39 22.95 -12.27
C GLY A 122 -40.56 24.47 -12.35
N GLY A 123 -41.30 24.86 -13.40
CA GLY A 123 -41.61 26.22 -13.80
C GLY A 123 -41.39 26.30 -15.31
N GLY A 124 -42.34 25.93 -16.16
CA GLY A 124 -43.61 26.63 -16.25
C GLY A 124 -43.46 27.86 -17.15
N ARG A 125 -43.37 27.65 -18.46
CA ARG A 125 -43.84 28.53 -19.55
C ARG A 125 -43.38 27.89 -20.86
N GLY A 126 -44.25 27.41 -21.74
CA GLY A 126 -45.44 28.10 -22.18
C GLY A 126 -45.01 29.18 -23.17
N GLY A 127 -45.00 28.78 -24.44
CA GLY A 127 -45.11 29.56 -25.67
C GLY A 127 -44.79 31.06 -25.69
N ARG A 128 -43.88 31.43 -26.61
CA ARG A 128 -44.04 32.46 -27.66
C ARG A 128 -42.70 32.50 -28.41
N GLY A 129 -42.59 32.32 -29.73
CA GLY A 129 -43.57 32.60 -30.77
C GLY A 129 -43.70 34.11 -30.98
N GLY A 130 -42.98 34.65 -31.96
CA GLY A 130 -43.19 36.01 -32.50
C GLY A 130 -41.97 36.93 -32.29
N ARG A 131 -41.19 37.33 -33.30
CA ARG A 131 -41.49 38.10 -34.53
C ARG A 131 -41.55 39.61 -34.26
N GLY A 132 -40.70 40.35 -34.98
CA GLY A 132 -40.77 41.81 -35.17
C GLY A 132 -40.05 42.59 -34.07
N GLY A 133 -39.19 43.57 -34.32
CA GLY A 133 -39.04 44.42 -35.49
C GLY A 133 -39.23 45.87 -35.05
N GLY A 134 -38.26 46.73 -35.39
CA GLY A 134 -38.50 48.16 -35.60
C GLY A 134 -38.14 49.13 -34.48
N GLY A 135 -37.47 50.21 -34.90
CA GLY A 135 -37.47 51.54 -34.27
C GLY A 135 -36.55 51.68 -33.07
N GLY A 136 -35.62 52.63 -32.98
CA GLY A 136 -35.67 54.00 -33.50
C GLY A 136 -35.75 54.97 -32.31
N GLY A 137 -34.89 55.98 -32.28
CA GLY A 137 -34.94 57.12 -31.36
C GLY A 137 -33.74 57.15 -30.39
N MET A 138 -32.74 58.02 -30.58
CA MET A 138 -32.71 59.48 -30.34
C MET A 138 -32.78 59.88 -28.86
N GLY A 139 -31.87 60.80 -28.50
CA GLY A 139 -31.90 61.62 -27.29
C GLY A 139 -30.65 61.41 -26.44
N MET A 140 -29.62 62.28 -26.54
CA MET A 140 -29.48 63.51 -25.74
C MET A 140 -29.72 63.25 -24.24
N GLY A 141 -28.86 63.60 -23.29
CA GLY A 141 -27.79 64.58 -23.24
C GLY A 141 -27.60 64.95 -21.76
N MET A 142 -26.49 65.61 -21.43
CA MET A 142 -26.22 66.45 -20.23
C MET A 142 -26.66 65.92 -18.85
N GLY A 143 -25.76 65.74 -17.89
CA GLY A 143 -25.18 66.83 -17.09
C GLY A 143 -24.94 66.26 -15.68
N MET A 144 -23.78 66.47 -15.08
CA MET A 144 -23.44 67.61 -14.21
C MET A 144 -23.95 67.44 -12.77
N GLY A 145 -23.02 67.56 -11.80
CA GLY A 145 -23.28 67.66 -10.35
C GLY A 145 -22.98 66.36 -9.59
N GLY A 146 -22.07 66.26 -8.61
CA GLY A 146 -21.53 67.26 -7.71
C GLY A 146 -22.17 67.12 -6.32
N GLY A 147 -21.37 66.91 -5.27
CA GLY A 147 -21.78 66.90 -3.84
C GLY A 147 -21.61 65.53 -3.19
N MET A 148 -20.60 65.24 -2.34
CA MET A 148 -20.18 65.88 -1.09
C MET A 148 -21.20 65.73 0.04
N GLY A 149 -20.83 64.92 1.05
CA GLY A 149 -21.04 65.27 2.45
C GLY A 149 -22.16 64.55 3.22
N GLY A 150 -21.82 64.16 4.45
CA GLY A 150 -22.75 63.89 5.56
C GLY A 150 -23.22 62.44 5.62
N GLY A 151 -22.89 61.63 6.62
CA GLY A 151 -22.97 61.96 8.04
C GLY A 151 -24.42 61.84 8.49
N GLY A 152 -24.80 60.71 9.08
CA GLY A 152 -26.17 60.50 9.54
C GLY A 152 -26.39 59.11 10.12
N MET A 153 -26.10 58.97 11.42
CA MET A 153 -26.76 57.98 12.27
C MET A 153 -28.27 58.24 12.30
N GLY A 154 -29.08 57.19 12.30
CA GLY A 154 -30.53 57.26 12.51
C GLY A 154 -31.15 55.91 12.18
N MET A 155 -31.14 54.97 13.12
CA MET A 155 -32.30 54.64 13.95
C MET A 155 -33.58 54.39 13.16
N GLY A 156 -34.01 53.13 13.20
CA GLY A 156 -35.40 52.80 13.46
C GLY A 156 -36.28 52.53 12.25
N GLY A 157 -37.22 51.62 12.48
CA GLY A 157 -38.48 51.61 11.77
C GLY A 157 -38.63 50.40 10.86
N GLY A 158 -39.51 49.49 11.29
CA GLY A 158 -39.91 48.32 10.53
C GLY A 158 -40.47 48.65 9.15
N GLY A 159 -40.31 47.71 8.25
CA GLY A 159 -40.83 47.75 6.89
C GLY A 159 -41.29 46.36 6.50
N MET A 160 -42.57 46.14 6.72
CA MET A 160 -43.37 45.01 6.29
C MET A 160 -43.42 44.94 4.75
N GLY A 161 -43.32 43.74 4.18
CA GLY A 161 -44.04 43.39 2.95
C GLY A 161 -43.29 43.41 1.61
N GLY A 162 -43.64 42.45 0.75
CA GLY A 162 -43.24 42.32 -0.66
C GLY A 162 -42.46 41.03 -0.90
N MET A 163 -43.06 39.88 -1.19
CA MET A 163 -43.92 39.52 -2.34
C MET A 163 -43.24 39.83 -3.69
N GLY A 164 -42.92 38.77 -4.44
CA GLY A 164 -42.37 38.79 -5.80
C GLY A 164 -41.06 37.99 -5.87
N GLY A 165 -40.99 36.75 -6.33
CA GLY A 165 -41.73 36.13 -7.42
C GLY A 165 -41.09 36.53 -8.75
N GLY A 166 -40.25 35.66 -9.33
CA GLY A 166 -39.77 35.82 -10.70
C GLY A 166 -38.42 35.17 -10.98
N GLY A 167 -38.43 33.90 -11.39
CA GLY A 167 -37.30 33.28 -12.07
C GLY A 167 -37.18 33.72 -13.54
N GLY A 168 -35.99 33.55 -14.13
CA GLY A 168 -35.81 33.68 -15.58
C GLY A 168 -34.38 33.84 -16.07
N MET A 169 -33.70 32.70 -16.21
CA MET A 169 -32.51 32.36 -17.02
C MET A 169 -32.07 33.28 -18.19
N MET A 170 -30.75 33.47 -18.34
CA MET A 170 -29.82 32.91 -19.37
C MET A 170 -28.47 33.64 -19.18
N SER A 171 -27.28 33.05 -19.19
CA SER A 171 -26.69 32.27 -20.27
C SER A 171 -25.32 31.70 -19.84
N SER A 172 -25.11 30.42 -20.16
CA SER A 172 -23.86 29.86 -20.70
C SER A 172 -22.54 29.99 -19.93
N GLY A 173 -22.30 29.01 -19.06
CA GLY A 173 -20.98 28.51 -18.70
C GLY A 173 -21.10 27.04 -18.28
N THR A 174 -20.77 26.13 -19.19
CA THR A 174 -20.74 24.67 -19.03
C THR A 174 -19.82 24.21 -17.89
N MET A 175 -20.18 23.16 -17.13
CA MET A 175 -19.38 21.93 -16.97
C MET A 175 -20.15 20.77 -16.28
N PRO A 176 -19.79 19.49 -16.52
CA PRO A 176 -20.57 18.30 -16.17
C PRO A 176 -19.94 17.32 -15.13
N ALA A 177 -20.82 16.45 -14.57
CA ALA A 177 -20.69 15.09 -14.01
C ALA A 177 -19.58 14.73 -12.98
N SER A 178 -19.97 14.54 -11.70
CA SER A 178 -19.21 13.75 -10.71
C SER A 178 -19.92 12.41 -10.43
N MET A 179 -19.35 11.30 -10.90
CA MET A 179 -19.91 9.96 -10.83
C MET A 179 -18.87 8.91 -10.46
N GLY A 180 -18.38 8.90 -9.22
CA GLY A 180 -17.81 7.69 -8.61
C GLY A 180 -16.73 8.01 -7.59
N MET A 181 -16.89 7.54 -6.36
CA MET A 181 -15.77 7.46 -5.42
C MET A 181 -15.46 5.98 -5.18
N MET A 182 -14.19 5.62 -5.19
CA MET A 182 -13.75 4.28 -4.87
C MET A 182 -13.25 4.25 -3.45
N MET A 183 -13.52 3.13 -2.80
CA MET A 183 -12.86 2.78 -1.57
C MET A 183 -11.64 1.93 -1.95
N VAL A 184 -10.45 2.49 -1.91
CA VAL A 184 -9.25 1.64 -1.92
C VAL A 184 -9.21 0.96 -0.55
N GLY A 185 -9.85 -0.21 -0.48
CA GLY A 185 -10.11 -1.00 0.72
C GLY A 185 -8.89 -1.51 1.48
N ARG A 186 -7.71 -0.90 1.26
CA ARG A 186 -6.45 -1.28 1.89
C ARG A 186 -5.63 -0.12 2.45
N LEU A 187 -6.10 1.13 2.34
CA LEU A 187 -5.44 2.29 2.93
C LEU A 187 -5.70 2.52 4.43
N ILE A 188 -6.20 1.50 5.13
CA ILE A 188 -6.92 1.68 6.38
C ILE A 188 -6.05 1.90 7.64
N MET A 189 -4.74 1.74 7.55
CA MET A 189 -3.89 1.77 8.75
C MET A 189 -3.03 3.03 8.88
N SER A 190 -3.18 4.04 8.01
CA SER A 190 -2.26 5.20 8.03
C SER A 190 -2.71 6.38 8.90
N MET A 191 -3.94 6.51 9.38
CA MET A 191 -4.27 7.65 10.26
C MET A 191 -5.44 7.39 11.21
N VAL A 192 -5.26 6.41 12.10
CA VAL A 192 -6.21 6.09 13.16
C VAL A 192 -5.98 7.01 14.37
N GLY A 193 -6.82 8.03 14.48
CA GLY A 193 -7.00 8.82 15.70
C GLY A 193 -8.00 8.22 16.69
N GLU A 194 -8.66 7.09 16.37
CA GLU A 194 -9.70 6.51 17.22
C GLU A 194 -9.45 5.03 17.50
N ARG A 195 -9.48 4.67 18.79
CA ARG A 195 -9.27 3.32 19.34
C ARG A 195 -10.19 2.23 18.75
N ASP A 196 -11.20 2.64 17.99
CA ASP A 196 -12.28 1.81 17.46
C ASP A 196 -12.17 1.53 15.93
N SER A 197 -11.01 1.77 15.31
CA SER A 197 -10.77 1.46 13.90
C SER A 197 -10.74 -0.04 13.59
N TRP A 198 -10.54 -0.39 12.31
CA TRP A 198 -10.25 -1.76 11.87
C TRP A 198 -9.21 -2.42 12.77
N ASP A 199 -9.40 -3.72 13.05
CA ASP A 199 -8.73 -4.41 14.14
C ASP A 199 -7.20 -4.45 13.91
N GLN A 200 -6.48 -3.71 14.75
CA GLN A 200 -5.02 -3.60 14.71
C GLN A 200 -4.33 -4.93 15.07
N THR A 201 -5.05 -5.93 15.58
CA THR A 201 -4.46 -7.26 15.78
C THR A 201 -4.03 -7.89 14.45
N THR A 202 -4.61 -7.51 13.31
CA THR A 202 -4.09 -7.90 11.99
C THR A 202 -2.71 -7.34 11.69
N LEU A 203 -2.37 -6.15 12.22
CA LEU A 203 -1.01 -5.58 12.21
C LEU A 203 -0.07 -6.30 13.19
N MET A 204 -0.56 -7.12 14.10
CA MET A 204 0.26 -7.76 15.15
C MET A 204 0.23 -9.29 15.13
N SER A 205 -0.59 -9.88 14.25
CA SER A 205 -0.88 -11.32 14.18
C SER A 205 0.28 -12.18 13.65
N GLY A 206 1.45 -11.61 13.37
CA GLY A 206 2.57 -12.34 12.78
C GLY A 206 3.18 -13.45 13.64
N MET A 207 3.00 -13.47 14.97
CA MET A 207 3.77 -14.39 15.84
C MET A 207 3.00 -15.14 16.94
N MET A 208 1.74 -14.83 17.24
CA MET A 208 1.01 -15.55 18.32
C MET A 208 0.39 -16.90 17.91
N GLY A 209 0.49 -17.32 16.64
CA GLY A 209 -0.26 -18.48 16.13
C GLY A 209 0.51 -19.76 15.81
N GLY A 210 1.84 -19.84 16.02
CA GLY A 210 2.64 -20.95 15.45
C GLY A 210 3.71 -21.58 16.35
N GLY A 211 3.81 -21.17 17.61
CA GLY A 211 4.79 -21.68 18.56
C GLY A 211 4.18 -22.66 19.56
N GLY A 212 3.57 -23.74 19.07
CA GLY A 212 3.25 -24.88 19.91
C GLY A 212 4.56 -25.48 20.45
N MET A 213 4.97 -25.03 21.63
CA MET A 213 5.95 -25.71 22.46
C MET A 213 5.39 -27.08 22.80
N GLY A 214 5.63 -28.05 21.92
CA GLY A 214 5.69 -29.44 22.31
C GLY A 214 6.80 -29.58 23.33
N MET A 215 6.43 -29.55 24.61
CA MET A 215 7.22 -30.06 25.73
C MET A 215 7.42 -31.57 25.53
N GLY A 216 8.26 -31.93 24.56
CA GLY A 216 8.84 -33.25 24.41
C GLY A 216 10.04 -33.34 25.33
N MET A 217 9.80 -33.72 26.59
CA MET A 217 10.82 -34.15 27.53
C MET A 217 11.53 -35.39 26.96
N GLY A 218 12.85 -35.32 26.74
CA GLY A 218 13.67 -36.51 26.53
C GLY A 218 14.67 -36.41 25.38
N GLY A 219 15.84 -35.83 25.66
CA GLY A 219 16.96 -35.83 24.71
C GLY A 219 18.11 -34.96 25.17
N MET A 220 18.88 -35.43 26.16
CA MET A 220 20.19 -34.86 26.49
C MET A 220 21.15 -35.14 25.31
N GLY A 221 21.24 -34.19 24.40
CA GLY A 221 22.20 -34.17 23.30
C GLY A 221 23.01 -32.88 23.34
N THR A 222 24.22 -32.97 23.86
CA THR A 222 25.20 -31.90 23.99
C THR A 222 25.80 -31.55 22.62
N GLY A 223 25.78 -30.26 22.26
CA GLY A 223 26.64 -29.71 21.19
C GLY A 223 25.91 -29.44 19.86
N GLY A 224 25.49 -28.19 19.66
CA GLY A 224 24.91 -27.75 18.39
C GLY A 224 24.11 -26.46 18.51
N MET A 225 24.70 -25.40 19.06
CA MET A 225 24.15 -24.05 18.89
C MET A 225 24.46 -23.60 17.45
N GLY A 226 23.47 -23.62 16.56
CA GLY A 226 23.66 -23.18 15.19
C GLY A 226 22.35 -23.04 14.42
N MET A 227 21.87 -21.80 14.36
CA MET A 227 20.88 -21.27 13.41
C MET A 227 19.61 -22.09 13.19
N GLY A 228 18.54 -21.69 13.89
CA GLY A 228 17.19 -22.08 13.56
C GLY A 228 16.87 -21.76 12.09
N MET A 229 16.67 -22.81 11.31
CA MET A 229 16.09 -22.76 9.97
C MET A 229 14.69 -22.16 10.04
N GLY A 230 14.61 -20.83 9.94
CA GLY A 230 13.39 -20.12 9.58
C GLY A 230 12.95 -20.57 8.18
N GLY A 231 11.68 -20.95 8.07
CA GLY A 231 11.11 -21.64 6.92
C GLY A 231 11.45 -21.03 5.55
N ARG A 232 11.46 -21.92 4.55
CA ARG A 232 11.77 -21.81 3.11
C ARG A 232 11.29 -20.57 2.32
N GLY A 233 10.71 -19.53 2.93
CA GLY A 233 10.23 -18.32 2.27
C GLY A 233 10.63 -16.99 2.94
N GLY A 234 11.49 -16.99 3.96
CA GLY A 234 11.92 -15.74 4.61
C GLY A 234 13.02 -15.03 3.81
N GLY A 235 12.71 -13.89 3.18
CA GLY A 235 13.73 -12.99 2.63
C GLY A 235 14.55 -12.30 3.73
N PHE A 236 15.72 -11.77 3.38
CA PHE A 236 16.57 -11.01 4.29
C PHE A 236 15.82 -9.79 4.80
N ARG A 237 15.58 -9.76 6.12
CA ARG A 237 14.90 -8.65 6.80
C ARG A 237 13.56 -8.28 6.13
N SER A 238 12.84 -9.26 5.58
CA SER A 238 11.58 -9.04 4.86
C SER A 238 10.37 -9.34 5.76
N VAL A 239 9.33 -8.52 5.68
CA VAL A 239 8.04 -8.78 6.32
C VAL A 239 7.13 -9.48 5.32
N PRO A 240 6.35 -10.51 5.71
CA PRO A 240 5.39 -11.11 4.80
C PRO A 240 4.31 -10.09 4.40
N ALA A 241 3.81 -10.21 3.17
CA ALA A 241 2.73 -9.34 2.70
C ALA A 241 1.53 -9.38 3.66
N GLY A 242 1.13 -8.20 4.17
CA GLY A 242 0.00 -8.10 5.10
C GLY A 242 -1.34 -8.58 4.52
N ARG A 243 -2.23 -9.06 5.38
CA ARG A 243 -3.59 -9.56 5.02
C ARG A 243 -4.54 -8.40 4.64
N ALA A 244 -5.77 -8.72 4.25
CA ALA A 244 -6.81 -7.72 4.07
C ALA A 244 -7.21 -7.15 5.45
N PRO A 245 -7.60 -5.86 5.55
CA PRO A 245 -8.12 -5.30 6.80
C PRO A 245 -9.33 -6.10 7.25
N GLU A 246 -9.36 -6.50 8.52
CA GLU A 246 -10.50 -7.19 9.09
C GLU A 246 -10.85 -6.63 10.46
N THR A 247 -12.07 -6.86 10.91
CA THR A 247 -12.50 -6.58 12.27
C THR A 247 -13.37 -7.69 12.78
N THR A 248 -13.31 -7.93 14.08
CA THR A 248 -14.23 -8.83 14.74
C THR A 248 -15.45 -8.06 15.24
N LEU A 249 -16.66 -8.54 14.95
CA LEU A 249 -17.93 -8.01 15.48
C LEU A 249 -18.60 -9.06 16.36
N LYS A 250 -18.84 -8.72 17.62
CA LYS A 250 -19.70 -9.49 18.53
C LYS A 250 -21.15 -9.48 18.03
N VAL A 251 -21.95 -10.37 18.59
CA VAL A 251 -23.39 -10.47 18.31
C VAL A 251 -24.06 -9.11 18.56
N LYS A 252 -24.77 -8.59 17.55
CA LYS A 252 -25.44 -7.28 17.55
C LYS A 252 -24.56 -6.05 17.76
N GLU A 253 -23.24 -6.21 17.76
CA GLU A 253 -22.31 -5.08 17.87
C GLU A 253 -22.37 -4.22 16.61
N THR A 254 -22.30 -2.90 16.81
CA THR A 254 -22.04 -1.94 15.74
C THR A 254 -20.68 -1.30 15.97
N ARG A 255 -19.80 -1.36 14.97
CA ARG A 255 -18.52 -0.65 14.98
C ARG A 255 -18.49 0.42 13.90
N ARG A 256 -17.83 1.53 14.20
CA ARG A 256 -17.62 2.66 13.28
C ARG A 256 -16.15 2.67 12.89
N LEU A 257 -15.89 2.38 11.62
CA LEU A 257 -14.54 2.19 11.11
C LEU A 257 -14.25 3.30 10.11
N SER A 258 -13.23 4.13 10.39
CA SER A 258 -12.79 5.12 9.42
C SER A 258 -12.01 4.46 8.29
N THR A 259 -12.30 4.88 7.06
CA THR A 259 -11.65 4.40 5.84
C THR A 259 -11.38 5.58 4.92
N ILE A 260 -10.25 5.58 4.23
CA ILE A 260 -9.91 6.58 3.20
C ILE A 260 -10.81 6.37 1.97
N ALA A 261 -11.30 7.48 1.40
CA ALA A 261 -12.07 7.48 0.16
C ALA A 261 -11.22 8.14 -0.92
N ILE A 262 -11.12 7.51 -2.09
CA ILE A 262 -10.40 8.07 -3.24
C ILE A 262 -11.39 8.37 -4.36
N SER A 263 -11.27 9.55 -4.94
CA SER A 263 -12.17 9.99 -5.99
C SER A 263 -11.83 9.32 -7.32
N LEU A 264 -12.85 8.83 -8.03
CA LEU A 264 -12.72 8.48 -9.45
C LEU A 264 -13.00 9.66 -10.38
N ASP A 265 -13.54 10.73 -9.83
CA ASP A 265 -13.84 11.92 -10.58
C ASP A 265 -12.60 12.79 -10.71
N GLY A 266 -12.64 13.67 -11.71
CA GLY A 266 -11.60 14.67 -11.89
C GLY A 266 -11.53 15.65 -10.72
N PRO A 267 -10.52 16.53 -10.72
CA PRO A 267 -10.49 17.66 -9.82
C PRO A 267 -11.78 18.49 -9.99
N ARG A 268 -12.22 19.10 -8.89
CA ARG A 268 -13.31 20.08 -8.89
C ARG A 268 -12.88 21.37 -9.61
N ASP A 269 -13.84 22.25 -9.88
CA ASP A 269 -13.59 23.56 -10.50
C ASP A 269 -12.63 24.44 -9.67
N ASP A 270 -12.56 24.21 -8.37
CA ASP A 270 -11.62 24.86 -7.44
C ASP A 270 -10.24 24.18 -7.38
N GLU A 271 -9.95 23.30 -8.34
CA GLU A 271 -8.70 22.56 -8.46
C GLU A 271 -8.43 21.56 -7.31
N GLN A 272 -9.41 21.27 -6.45
CA GLN A 272 -9.28 20.33 -5.34
C GLN A 272 -9.75 18.90 -5.67
N VAL A 273 -9.31 17.93 -4.86
CA VAL A 273 -9.82 16.56 -4.90
C VAL A 273 -11.31 16.54 -4.55
N ASN A 274 -12.11 15.83 -5.34
CA ASN A 274 -13.53 15.66 -5.04
C ASN A 274 -13.72 14.63 -3.91
N VAL A 275 -13.98 15.11 -2.70
CA VAL A 275 -14.14 14.30 -1.49
C VAL A 275 -15.60 14.29 -1.01
N PRO A 276 -16.06 13.21 -0.34
CA PRO A 276 -17.40 13.14 0.23
C PRO A 276 -17.64 14.26 1.24
N ALA A 277 -18.80 14.92 1.20
CA ALA A 277 -19.15 15.91 2.20
C ALA A 277 -19.39 15.26 3.58
N LYS A 278 -19.19 16.03 4.65
CA LYS A 278 -19.44 15.56 6.01
C LYS A 278 -20.91 15.14 6.19
N GLY A 279 -21.13 13.90 6.59
CA GLY A 279 -22.45 13.29 6.75
C GLY A 279 -23.11 12.84 5.45
N GLU A 280 -22.44 12.99 4.29
CA GLU A 280 -22.96 12.51 3.02
C GLU A 280 -23.11 10.99 3.06
N ARG A 281 -24.31 10.50 2.81
CA ARG A 281 -24.57 9.05 2.74
C ARG A 281 -23.97 8.49 1.46
N LEU A 282 -23.20 7.41 1.59
CA LEU A 282 -22.58 6.72 0.47
C LEU A 282 -23.19 5.33 0.28
N ARG A 283 -23.42 4.96 -0.97
CA ARG A 283 -23.83 3.62 -1.40
C ARG A 283 -22.59 2.80 -1.74
N LEU A 284 -22.46 1.68 -1.06
CA LEU A 284 -21.40 0.72 -1.35
C LEU A 284 -21.76 -0.16 -2.55
N GLY A 285 -20.75 -0.48 -3.36
CA GLY A 285 -20.88 -1.34 -4.53
C GLY A 285 -19.59 -2.08 -4.87
N GLU A 286 -19.69 -3.03 -5.78
CA GLU A 286 -18.56 -3.74 -6.35
C GLU A 286 -17.96 -2.94 -7.51
N ILE A 287 -16.66 -3.06 -7.70
CA ILE A 287 -15.95 -2.35 -8.75
C ILE A 287 -16.49 -2.61 -10.16
N GLY A 288 -16.85 -3.86 -10.48
CA GLY A 288 -17.41 -4.23 -11.78
C GLY A 288 -18.79 -3.63 -12.07
N GLN A 289 -19.40 -2.95 -11.08
CA GLN A 289 -20.65 -2.21 -11.27
C GLN A 289 -20.39 -0.79 -11.80
N LEU A 290 -19.15 -0.31 -11.73
CA LEU A 290 -18.74 0.96 -12.32
C LEU A 290 -18.68 0.80 -13.83
N LYS A 291 -19.58 1.46 -14.56
CA LYS A 291 -19.52 1.55 -16.03
C LYS A 291 -18.39 2.48 -16.50
N ARG A 292 -17.16 2.24 -16.04
CA ARG A 292 -15.95 3.07 -16.26
C ARG A 292 -14.87 2.36 -17.10
N GLY A 293 -15.20 1.20 -17.65
CA GLY A 293 -14.34 0.43 -18.55
C GLY A 293 -13.37 -0.52 -17.84
N THR A 294 -13.01 -1.60 -18.53
CA THR A 294 -12.17 -2.70 -17.99
C THR A 294 -10.81 -2.21 -17.48
N ARG A 295 -10.19 -1.25 -18.18
CA ARG A 295 -8.90 -0.67 -17.76
C ARG A 295 -8.97 -0.04 -16.37
N THR A 296 -10.01 0.75 -16.10
CA THR A 296 -10.22 1.40 -14.80
C THR A 296 -10.44 0.36 -13.72
N GLU A 297 -11.26 -0.66 -14.01
CA GLU A 297 -11.52 -1.77 -13.07
C GLU A 297 -10.24 -2.53 -12.69
N HIS A 298 -9.39 -2.86 -13.67
CA HIS A 298 -8.11 -3.52 -13.42
C HIS A 298 -7.17 -2.67 -12.57
N VAL A 299 -7.04 -1.38 -12.89
CA VAL A 299 -6.20 -0.43 -12.14
C VAL A 299 -6.61 -0.38 -10.68
N LEU A 300 -7.89 -0.21 -10.43
CA LEU A 300 -8.44 -0.11 -9.08
C LEU A 300 -8.30 -1.41 -8.28
N ASN A 301 -8.51 -2.57 -8.90
CA ASN A 301 -8.25 -3.87 -8.27
C ASN A 301 -6.78 -4.00 -7.86
N ARG A 302 -5.88 -3.56 -8.75
CA ARG A 302 -4.43 -3.58 -8.52
C ARG A 302 -4.00 -2.61 -7.41
N LEU A 303 -4.44 -1.35 -7.46
CA LEU A 303 -4.21 -0.35 -6.40
C LEU A 303 -4.69 -0.86 -5.03
N GLY A 304 -5.85 -1.53 -5.01
CA GLY A 304 -6.37 -2.19 -3.82
C GLY A 304 -5.50 -3.34 -3.34
N ALA A 305 -5.00 -4.19 -4.25
CA ALA A 305 -4.14 -5.32 -3.91
C ALA A 305 -2.77 -4.86 -3.37
N GLU A 306 -2.16 -3.85 -3.99
CA GLU A 306 -0.79 -3.37 -3.69
C GLU A 306 -0.74 -2.37 -2.52
N LYS A 307 -1.89 -2.02 -1.91
CA LYS A 307 -1.96 -1.11 -0.74
C LYS A 307 -1.32 0.25 -1.01
N VAL A 308 -1.54 0.76 -2.22
CA VAL A 308 -0.92 1.99 -2.70
C VAL A 308 -1.32 3.19 -1.82
N PRO A 309 -0.40 4.08 -1.43
CA PRO A 309 -0.70 5.30 -0.66
C PRO A 309 -1.79 6.15 -1.31
N GLU A 310 -2.59 6.83 -0.49
CA GLU A 310 -3.69 7.68 -0.94
C GLU A 310 -3.27 8.68 -2.03
N PRO A 311 -2.17 9.43 -1.86
CA PRO A 311 -1.78 10.40 -2.88
C PRO A 311 -1.46 9.75 -4.22
N VAL A 312 -0.77 8.60 -4.19
CA VAL A 312 -0.38 7.88 -5.41
C VAL A 312 -1.62 7.29 -6.10
N ALA A 313 -2.51 6.67 -5.34
CA ALA A 313 -3.75 6.11 -5.89
C ALA A 313 -4.66 7.20 -6.48
N GLN A 314 -4.78 8.36 -5.83
CA GLN A 314 -5.56 9.49 -6.36
C GLN A 314 -4.95 10.03 -7.66
N LEU A 315 -3.63 10.15 -7.76
CA LEU A 315 -2.93 10.57 -8.98
C LEU A 315 -3.12 9.58 -10.14
N VAL A 316 -3.02 8.28 -9.85
CA VAL A 316 -3.27 7.22 -10.84
C VAL A 316 -4.71 7.31 -11.36
N LEU A 317 -5.69 7.51 -10.47
CA LEU A 317 -7.10 7.54 -10.86
C LEU A 317 -7.51 8.82 -11.58
N TRP A 318 -6.93 9.96 -11.24
CA TRP A 318 -7.07 11.16 -12.06
C TRP A 318 -6.61 10.93 -13.49
N ASN A 319 -5.49 10.22 -13.69
CA ASN A 319 -5.01 9.96 -15.04
C ASN A 319 -5.85 8.90 -15.77
N VAL A 320 -6.13 7.76 -15.14
CA VAL A 320 -6.78 6.61 -15.79
C VAL A 320 -8.30 6.78 -15.90
N ALA A 321 -8.97 7.26 -14.84
CA ALA A 321 -10.42 7.32 -14.77
C ALA A 321 -10.98 8.69 -15.21
N ALA A 322 -10.26 9.79 -14.92
CA ALA A 322 -10.70 11.14 -15.24
C ALA A 322 -9.97 11.77 -16.45
N GLY A 323 -8.93 11.13 -16.98
CA GLY A 323 -8.20 11.61 -18.16
C GLY A 323 -7.33 12.85 -17.90
N VAL A 324 -7.00 13.16 -16.65
CA VAL A 324 -6.16 14.31 -16.28
C VAL A 324 -4.72 14.03 -16.70
N ASP A 325 -4.14 14.93 -17.50
CA ASP A 325 -2.75 14.78 -17.93
C ASP A 325 -1.76 15.03 -16.79
N TRP A 326 -0.55 14.51 -16.92
CA TRP A 326 0.46 14.56 -15.86
C TRP A 326 0.97 15.97 -15.53
N THR A 327 0.89 16.92 -16.46
CA THR A 327 1.29 18.31 -16.22
C THR A 327 0.25 18.99 -15.34
N GLN A 328 -1.03 18.78 -15.65
CA GLN A 328 -2.13 19.25 -14.83
C GLN A 328 -2.13 18.57 -13.46
N ALA A 329 -2.04 17.24 -13.39
CA ALA A 329 -1.99 16.50 -12.12
C ALA A 329 -0.85 16.99 -11.22
N ALA A 330 0.35 17.20 -11.78
CA ALA A 330 1.50 17.73 -11.04
C ALA A 330 1.33 19.17 -10.53
N ARG A 331 0.47 19.98 -11.17
CA ARG A 331 0.13 21.33 -10.69
C ARG A 331 -0.85 21.24 -9.53
N LEU A 332 -1.93 20.47 -9.72
CA LEU A 332 -3.02 20.32 -8.76
C LEU A 332 -2.59 19.61 -7.47
N SER A 333 -1.61 18.71 -7.56
CA SER A 333 -1.19 17.88 -6.43
C SER A 333 -0.10 18.48 -5.55
N ARG A 334 0.46 19.66 -5.87
CA ARG A 334 1.68 20.17 -5.20
C ARG A 334 1.54 20.37 -3.69
N SER A 335 0.32 20.63 -3.22
CA SER A 335 0.04 20.88 -1.80
C SER A 335 -0.10 19.61 -0.97
N TRP A 336 -0.34 18.45 -1.58
CA TRP A 336 -0.66 17.21 -0.87
C TRP A 336 0.09 15.96 -1.36
N ALA A 337 0.71 16.00 -2.54
CA ALA A 337 1.59 14.95 -3.04
C ALA A 337 2.99 15.49 -3.31
N ASN A 338 3.99 14.65 -3.02
CA ASN A 338 5.38 14.93 -3.30
C ASN A 338 5.81 14.40 -4.68
N SER A 339 7.03 14.76 -5.10
CA SER A 339 7.55 14.38 -6.42
C SER A 339 7.78 12.88 -6.61
N ALA A 340 8.09 12.15 -5.53
CA ALA A 340 8.27 10.69 -5.57
C ALA A 340 6.92 9.98 -5.73
N GLU A 341 5.88 10.43 -5.03
CA GLU A 341 4.52 9.91 -5.19
C GLU A 341 4.00 10.12 -6.63
N LEU A 342 4.26 11.29 -7.23
CA LEU A 342 3.93 11.55 -8.62
C LEU A 342 4.70 10.65 -9.59
N ALA A 343 5.98 10.39 -9.33
CA ALA A 343 6.78 9.54 -10.19
C ALA A 343 6.36 8.07 -10.11
N LEU A 344 6.05 7.59 -8.90
CA LEU A 344 5.41 6.30 -8.67
C LEU A 344 4.11 6.20 -9.48
N ALA A 345 3.19 7.16 -9.34
CA ALA A 345 1.93 7.16 -10.10
C ALA A 345 2.14 7.08 -11.62
N LYS A 346 3.12 7.82 -12.16
CA LYS A 346 3.49 7.76 -13.58
C LYS A 346 4.00 6.39 -14.00
N GLN A 347 4.91 5.82 -13.22
CA GLN A 347 5.51 4.50 -13.49
C GLN A 347 4.47 3.39 -13.39
N PHE A 348 3.51 3.50 -12.47
CA PHE A 348 2.37 2.59 -12.42
C PHE A 348 1.60 2.61 -13.73
N VAL A 349 1.16 3.79 -14.16
CA VAL A 349 0.34 3.94 -15.36
C VAL A 349 1.10 3.55 -16.64
N SER A 350 2.39 3.87 -16.76
CA SER A 350 3.18 3.51 -17.95
C SER A 350 3.37 2.01 -18.10
N ARG A 351 3.26 1.24 -17.01
CA ARG A 351 3.33 -0.23 -17.01
C ARG A 351 1.99 -0.90 -17.29
N LEU A 352 0.90 -0.15 -17.33
CA LEU A 352 -0.40 -0.68 -17.75
C LEU A 352 -0.34 -0.93 -19.27
N ASN A 353 -0.35 -2.20 -19.67
CA ASN A 353 -0.52 -2.57 -21.08
C ASN A 353 -1.84 -2.01 -21.65
N ALA A 354 -1.97 -1.95 -22.98
CA ALA A 354 -3.17 -1.46 -23.66
C ALA A 354 -4.46 -2.20 -23.23
N GLU A 355 -4.34 -3.48 -22.84
CA GLU A 355 -5.46 -4.30 -22.35
C GLU A 355 -5.72 -4.18 -20.84
N GLY A 356 -4.92 -3.39 -20.10
CA GLY A 356 -5.03 -3.28 -18.64
C GLY A 356 -4.55 -4.50 -17.86
N VAL A 357 -4.18 -5.59 -18.55
CA VAL A 357 -3.60 -6.81 -17.97
C VAL A 357 -2.07 -6.69 -17.98
N ALA A 358 -1.46 -6.70 -16.79
CA ALA A 358 -0.03 -6.93 -16.68
C ALA A 358 0.25 -8.40 -17.01
N ALA A 359 1.09 -8.64 -18.02
CA ALA A 359 1.68 -9.95 -18.24
C ALA A 359 2.61 -10.29 -17.06
N GLY A 360 2.09 -10.95 -16.02
CA GLY A 360 2.86 -11.74 -15.05
C GLY A 360 4.01 -11.08 -14.28
N THR A 361 4.09 -9.74 -14.14
CA THR A 361 5.24 -9.10 -13.48
C THR A 361 5.00 -8.81 -12.00
N PRO A 362 5.72 -9.48 -11.08
CA PRO A 362 6.04 -8.92 -9.77
C PRO A 362 7.19 -7.90 -9.91
N ASP A 363 7.29 -7.09 -8.86
CA ASP A 363 8.33 -6.11 -8.52
C ASP A 363 8.23 -4.75 -9.18
N THR A 364 7.81 -3.84 -8.34
CA THR A 364 7.43 -2.50 -8.73
C THR A 364 8.36 -1.47 -8.11
N GLY A 365 9.09 -1.88 -7.06
CA GLY A 365 10.32 -1.26 -6.60
C GLY A 365 11.53 -2.09 -7.01
N HIS A 366 12.65 -1.42 -7.28
CA HIS A 366 13.88 -2.09 -7.70
C HIS A 366 14.96 -1.98 -6.62
N LEU A 367 15.63 -3.09 -6.33
CA LEU A 367 16.86 -3.12 -5.56
C LEU A 367 18.00 -3.59 -6.46
N PHE A 368 18.82 -2.66 -6.93
CA PHE A 368 19.98 -3.00 -7.75
C PHE A 368 21.18 -3.34 -6.88
N TRP A 369 22.01 -4.26 -7.33
CA TRP A 369 23.27 -4.54 -6.68
C TRP A 369 24.40 -4.82 -7.67
N GLU A 370 25.61 -4.42 -7.31
CA GLU A 370 26.80 -4.77 -8.07
C GLU A 370 27.95 -5.11 -7.13
N GLU A 371 28.88 -5.92 -7.61
CA GLU A 371 30.04 -6.34 -6.86
C GLU A 371 31.31 -5.98 -7.63
N VAL A 372 32.30 -5.46 -6.89
CA VAL A 372 33.65 -5.18 -7.36
C VAL A 372 34.59 -6.04 -6.53
N ARG A 373 35.37 -6.88 -7.20
CA ARG A 373 36.31 -7.81 -6.58
C ARG A 373 37.71 -7.19 -6.66
N ARG A 374 38.42 -7.12 -5.53
CA ARG A 374 39.80 -6.62 -5.49
C ARG A 374 40.84 -7.73 -5.27
N ASP A 375 40.42 -8.88 -4.74
CA ASP A 375 41.29 -10.01 -4.41
C ASP A 375 40.73 -11.31 -5.02
N SER A 376 41.59 -12.27 -5.36
CA SER A 376 41.18 -13.57 -5.93
C SER A 376 40.37 -14.43 -4.95
N ASP A 377 40.64 -14.30 -3.65
CA ASP A 377 39.95 -15.08 -2.60
C ASP A 377 38.50 -14.60 -2.39
N ALA A 378 38.10 -13.50 -3.03
CA ALA A 378 36.74 -12.96 -3.01
C ALA A 378 35.77 -13.74 -3.91
N ASP A 379 36.25 -14.58 -4.83
CA ASP A 379 35.43 -15.17 -5.88
C ASP A 379 34.35 -16.12 -5.34
N SER A 380 34.70 -16.93 -4.34
CA SER A 380 33.77 -17.89 -3.72
C SER A 380 32.69 -17.19 -2.91
N LEU A 381 33.05 -16.17 -2.13
CA LEU A 381 32.10 -15.35 -1.38
C LEU A 381 31.17 -14.57 -2.33
N ALA A 382 31.70 -13.95 -3.37
CA ALA A 382 30.92 -13.23 -4.37
C ALA A 382 29.92 -14.15 -5.10
N ALA A 383 30.35 -15.37 -5.46
CA ALA A 383 29.48 -16.37 -6.06
C ALA A 383 28.34 -16.80 -5.11
N ALA A 384 28.66 -17.05 -3.84
CA ALA A 384 27.65 -17.38 -2.83
C ALA A 384 26.66 -16.22 -2.59
N MET A 385 27.15 -14.98 -2.50
CA MET A 385 26.30 -13.79 -2.39
C MET A 385 25.38 -13.64 -3.61
N THR A 386 25.90 -13.83 -4.82
CA THR A 386 25.12 -13.81 -6.06
C THR A 386 23.99 -14.84 -5.99
N ALA A 387 24.29 -16.07 -5.61
CA ALA A 387 23.31 -17.16 -5.53
C ALA A 387 22.20 -16.85 -4.50
N LEU A 388 22.56 -16.30 -3.34
CA LEU A 388 21.60 -15.91 -2.30
C LEU A 388 20.71 -14.74 -2.75
N LEU A 389 21.29 -13.69 -3.34
CA LEU A 389 20.53 -12.52 -3.81
C LEU A 389 19.59 -12.84 -4.97
N GLN A 390 19.89 -13.85 -5.78
CA GLN A 390 18.98 -14.31 -6.85
C GLN A 390 17.79 -15.12 -6.31
N LYS A 391 17.95 -15.75 -5.15
CA LYS A 391 16.96 -16.68 -4.58
C LYS A 391 16.06 -16.01 -3.54
N HIS A 392 16.54 -14.99 -2.86
CA HIS A 392 15.87 -14.40 -1.69
C HIS A 392 15.51 -12.93 -1.93
N LEU A 393 14.38 -12.52 -1.36
CA LEU A 393 14.02 -11.11 -1.26
C LEU A 393 14.90 -10.40 -0.23
N VAL A 394 15.07 -9.09 -0.40
CA VAL A 394 15.75 -8.20 0.54
C VAL A 394 14.82 -7.02 0.80
N LEU A 395 14.38 -6.87 2.05
CA LEU A 395 13.39 -5.85 2.45
C LEU A 395 12.09 -5.89 1.60
N GLY A 396 11.64 -7.09 1.22
CA GLY A 396 10.47 -7.29 0.35
C GLY A 396 10.76 -7.19 -1.16
N LEU A 397 11.93 -6.68 -1.56
CA LEU A 397 12.28 -6.46 -2.97
C LEU A 397 13.11 -7.60 -3.52
N LYS A 398 12.92 -7.91 -4.81
CA LYS A 398 13.82 -8.81 -5.55
C LYS A 398 15.10 -8.07 -5.97
N PRO A 399 16.29 -8.56 -5.57
CA PRO A 399 17.54 -7.96 -5.99
C PRO A 399 17.84 -8.18 -7.48
N GLU A 400 18.24 -7.13 -8.18
CA GLU A 400 18.64 -7.15 -9.60
C GLU A 400 20.13 -6.82 -9.75
N ARG A 401 20.86 -7.60 -10.53
CA ARG A 401 22.29 -7.40 -10.72
C ARG A 401 22.58 -6.28 -11.74
N GLY A 402 23.53 -5.42 -11.40
CA GLY A 402 23.99 -4.28 -12.19
C GLY A 402 23.29 -2.99 -11.75
N VAL A 403 24.06 -1.99 -11.28
CA VAL A 403 23.50 -0.68 -10.92
C VAL A 403 23.45 0.20 -12.18
N PRO A 404 22.26 0.47 -12.76
CA PRO A 404 22.16 1.28 -13.97
C PRO A 404 22.57 2.72 -13.69
N THR A 405 23.03 3.44 -14.71
CA THR A 405 23.30 4.88 -14.59
C THR A 405 22.02 5.68 -14.33
N SER A 406 20.91 5.27 -14.95
CA SER A 406 19.57 5.81 -14.74
C SER A 406 18.59 4.64 -14.53
N PRO A 407 18.15 4.36 -13.29
CA PRO A 407 17.16 3.33 -13.03
C PRO A 407 15.80 3.69 -13.67
N PRO A 408 14.96 2.68 -13.97
CA PRO A 408 13.65 2.88 -14.61
C PRO A 408 12.65 3.66 -13.72
N GLY A 409 12.95 3.86 -12.45
CA GLY A 409 12.12 4.60 -11.50
C GLY A 409 12.76 4.71 -10.11
N PRO A 410 11.95 5.01 -9.08
CA PRO A 410 12.33 4.87 -7.68
C PRO A 410 12.98 3.51 -7.39
N ALA A 411 14.20 3.54 -6.86
CA ALA A 411 15.03 2.37 -6.67
C ALA A 411 16.04 2.58 -5.55
N LEU A 412 16.53 1.46 -5.02
CA LEU A 412 17.66 1.39 -4.10
C LEU A 412 18.83 0.70 -4.80
N SER A 413 20.06 1.03 -4.39
CA SER A 413 21.23 0.28 -4.86
C SER A 413 22.26 0.02 -3.78
N CYS A 414 22.95 -1.12 -3.94
CA CYS A 414 24.04 -1.58 -3.08
C CYS A 414 25.26 -1.95 -3.92
N ARG A 415 26.39 -1.28 -3.72
CA ARG A 415 27.65 -1.61 -4.40
C ARG A 415 28.61 -2.26 -3.40
N PHE A 416 28.90 -3.53 -3.60
CA PHE A 416 29.82 -4.31 -2.80
C PHE A 416 31.24 -4.14 -3.33
N THR A 417 32.19 -3.83 -2.46
CA THR A 417 33.63 -3.93 -2.73
C THR A 417 34.18 -5.00 -1.79
N ILE A 418 34.56 -6.14 -2.35
CA ILE A 418 35.01 -7.31 -1.59
C ILE A 418 36.54 -7.31 -1.59
N GLU A 419 37.11 -7.23 -0.39
CA GLU A 419 38.54 -7.21 -0.09
C GLU A 419 38.87 -8.31 0.93
N ALA A 420 40.14 -8.66 1.06
CA ALA A 420 40.62 -9.56 2.10
C ALA A 420 40.18 -9.05 3.50
N GLY A 421 39.37 -9.86 4.18
CA GLY A 421 38.95 -9.60 5.56
C GLY A 421 37.76 -8.65 5.75
N LYS A 422 37.21 -8.05 4.68
CA LYS A 422 36.07 -7.12 4.80
C LYS A 422 35.31 -6.92 3.50
N VAL A 423 34.03 -6.58 3.63
CA VAL A 423 33.16 -6.15 2.54
C VAL A 423 32.71 -4.72 2.81
N SER A 424 33.09 -3.79 1.93
CA SER A 424 32.58 -2.42 1.98
C SER A 424 31.34 -2.33 1.10
N VAL A 425 30.23 -1.80 1.62
CA VAL A 425 29.00 -1.61 0.85
C VAL A 425 28.68 -0.12 0.78
N ALA A 426 28.63 0.41 -0.44
CA ALA A 426 28.11 1.74 -0.70
C ALA A 426 26.61 1.65 -1.00
N LEU A 427 25.81 2.43 -0.28
CA LEU A 427 24.35 2.45 -0.41
C LEU A 427 23.92 3.73 -1.12
N ALA A 428 22.91 3.62 -1.98
CA ALA A 428 22.33 4.78 -2.65
C ALA A 428 20.82 4.59 -2.90
N LYS A 429 20.14 5.72 -3.12
CA LYS A 429 18.75 5.76 -3.60
C LYS A 429 18.65 6.62 -4.84
N SER A 430 17.75 6.28 -5.74
CA SER A 430 17.47 7.13 -6.88
C SER A 430 16.67 8.36 -6.49
N ASP A 431 16.74 9.40 -7.32
CA ASP A 431 15.73 10.46 -7.28
C ASP A 431 14.35 9.94 -7.71
N ALA A 432 13.32 10.75 -7.49
CA ALA A 432 11.96 10.40 -7.84
C ALA A 432 11.82 9.96 -9.32
N GLN A 433 12.60 10.55 -10.23
CA GLN A 433 12.50 10.29 -11.67
C GLN A 433 13.45 9.20 -12.17
N GLY A 434 14.21 8.55 -11.29
CA GLY A 434 15.23 7.56 -11.67
C GLY A 434 16.39 8.14 -12.50
N ARG A 435 16.66 9.45 -12.44
CA ARG A 435 17.68 10.11 -13.28
C ARG A 435 19.06 10.11 -12.67
N SER A 436 19.13 10.08 -11.34
CA SER A 436 20.38 10.18 -10.60
C SER A 436 20.36 9.34 -9.33
N TRP A 437 21.55 8.99 -8.85
CA TRP A 437 21.77 8.31 -7.58
C TRP A 437 22.25 9.30 -6.52
N SER A 438 21.66 9.24 -5.33
CA SER A 438 22.11 9.96 -4.14
C SER A 438 22.63 8.98 -3.09
N SER A 439 23.80 9.27 -2.52
CA SER A 439 24.42 8.40 -1.52
C SER A 439 23.61 8.37 -0.22
N LEU A 440 23.42 7.17 0.32
CA LEU A 440 22.88 6.93 1.66
C LEU A 440 24.00 6.67 2.70
N GLY A 441 25.26 6.73 2.26
CA GLY A 441 26.45 6.40 3.03
C GLY A 441 27.04 5.04 2.66
N SER A 442 27.99 4.60 3.47
CA SER A 442 28.67 3.30 3.32
C SER A 442 28.74 2.57 4.66
N LEU A 443 28.96 1.26 4.59
CA LEU A 443 29.17 0.37 5.73
C LEU A 443 30.33 -0.57 5.42
N VAL A 444 31.05 -0.97 6.46
CA VAL A 444 32.16 -1.94 6.36
C VAL A 444 31.78 -3.13 7.22
N ILE A 445 31.63 -4.29 6.58
CA ILE A 445 31.32 -5.55 7.24
C ILE A 445 32.62 -6.33 7.36
N PRO A 446 33.15 -6.56 8.57
CA PRO A 446 34.29 -7.44 8.72
C PRO A 446 33.86 -8.86 8.33
N VAL A 447 34.64 -9.49 7.46
CA VAL A 447 34.46 -10.89 7.11
C VAL A 447 35.70 -11.57 7.65
N SER A 448 35.54 -12.39 8.70
CA SER A 448 36.65 -13.20 9.20
C SER A 448 37.30 -13.91 8.02
N ALA A 449 38.64 -13.98 8.00
CA ALA A 449 39.42 -14.43 6.86
C ALA A 449 38.72 -15.63 6.18
N LEU A 450 38.51 -15.51 4.87
CA LEU A 450 38.10 -16.64 4.06
C LEU A 450 39.33 -17.55 3.96
N ASP A 451 39.60 -18.27 5.05
CA ASP A 451 40.75 -19.15 5.12
C ASP A 451 40.64 -20.15 3.96
N ALA A 452 41.77 -20.36 3.28
CA ALA A 452 41.87 -21.37 2.23
C ALA A 452 41.50 -22.74 2.84
N GLY A 453 40.29 -23.22 2.57
CA GLY A 453 39.77 -24.47 3.14
C GLY A 453 38.42 -24.38 3.85
N LEU A 454 37.76 -23.22 3.89
CA LEU A 454 36.36 -23.17 4.30
C LEU A 454 35.51 -24.03 3.36
N ASP A 455 34.62 -24.83 3.94
CA ASP A 455 33.63 -25.56 3.16
C ASP A 455 32.58 -24.62 2.56
N GLN A 456 31.85 -25.13 1.57
CA GLN A 456 30.81 -24.37 0.86
C GLN A 456 29.73 -23.84 1.81
N ALA A 457 29.39 -24.58 2.87
CA ALA A 457 28.37 -24.19 3.84
C ALA A 457 28.80 -22.98 4.69
N ALA A 458 30.07 -22.94 5.12
CA ALA A 458 30.64 -21.80 5.84
C ALA A 458 30.70 -20.55 4.96
N ILE A 459 31.01 -20.69 3.67
CA ILE A 459 31.02 -19.58 2.70
C ILE A 459 29.60 -19.04 2.50
N GLU A 460 28.60 -19.91 2.34
CA GLU A 460 27.19 -19.51 2.23
C GLU A 460 26.68 -18.81 3.51
N SER A 461 27.08 -19.29 4.69
CA SER A 461 26.75 -18.64 5.97
C SER A 461 27.33 -17.24 6.04
N LYS A 462 28.62 -17.06 5.70
CA LYS A 462 29.27 -15.74 5.66
C LYS A 462 28.61 -14.81 4.64
N ALA A 463 28.26 -15.33 3.47
CA ALA A 463 27.52 -14.56 2.46
C ALA A 463 26.15 -14.08 2.98
N ALA A 464 25.42 -14.96 3.68
CA ALA A 464 24.15 -14.61 4.32
C ALA A 464 24.31 -13.54 5.41
N GLU A 465 25.36 -13.63 6.24
CA GLU A 465 25.69 -12.61 7.24
C GLU A 465 25.99 -11.25 6.61
N VAL A 466 26.76 -11.22 5.51
CA VAL A 466 27.05 -9.98 4.77
C VAL A 466 25.77 -9.37 4.19
N ILE A 467 24.89 -10.18 3.59
CA ILE A 467 23.63 -9.70 3.03
C ILE A 467 22.69 -9.21 4.15
N ASP A 468 22.63 -9.90 5.29
CA ASP A 468 21.82 -9.47 6.44
C ASP A 468 22.32 -8.14 7.02
N ALA A 469 23.64 -8.00 7.20
CA ALA A 469 24.26 -6.78 7.70
C ALA A 469 24.06 -5.61 6.72
N MET A 470 24.16 -5.85 5.41
CA MET A 470 23.82 -4.88 4.37
C MET A 470 22.34 -4.48 4.45
N SER A 471 21.44 -5.45 4.58
CA SER A 471 19.99 -5.21 4.66
C SER A 471 19.63 -4.39 5.89
N ALA A 472 20.23 -4.71 7.04
CA ALA A 472 20.07 -3.94 8.28
C ALA A 472 20.63 -2.51 8.16
N GLY A 473 21.80 -2.36 7.53
CA GLY A 473 22.43 -1.07 7.27
C GLY A 473 21.58 -0.19 6.35
N LEU A 474 21.07 -0.77 5.25
CA LEU A 474 20.17 -0.10 4.31
C LEU A 474 18.88 0.32 5.00
N LEU A 475 18.24 -0.60 5.73
CA LEU A 475 17.01 -0.33 6.49
C LEU A 475 17.19 0.84 7.47
N GLY A 476 18.31 0.88 8.20
CA GLY A 476 18.62 1.96 9.14
C GLY A 476 18.87 3.33 8.49
N LYS A 477 19.10 3.38 7.17
CA LYS A 477 19.23 4.63 6.41
C LYS A 477 17.92 5.10 5.80
N ILE A 478 17.02 4.18 5.47
CA ILE A 478 15.80 4.47 4.70
C ILE A 478 14.53 4.48 5.54
N ALA A 479 14.55 3.94 6.75
CA ALA A 479 13.40 3.96 7.64
C ALA A 479 13.84 4.25 9.08
N ARG A 480 13.05 5.08 9.78
CA ARG A 480 13.25 5.38 11.19
C ARG A 480 11.94 5.21 11.93
N ALA A 481 12.00 4.71 13.15
CA ALA A 481 10.85 4.67 14.04
C ALA A 481 11.20 5.32 15.39
N GLU A 482 10.27 6.06 15.95
CA GLU A 482 10.42 6.78 17.21
C GLU A 482 9.16 6.66 18.06
N LEU A 483 9.31 6.37 19.35
CA LEU A 483 8.21 6.37 20.29
C LEU A 483 8.00 7.79 20.82
N VAL A 484 6.84 8.36 20.55
CA VAL A 484 6.41 9.67 21.03
C VAL A 484 5.41 9.47 22.16
N LYS A 485 5.71 10.01 23.34
CA LYS A 485 4.77 10.04 24.47
C LYS A 485 3.73 11.14 24.25
N GLY A 486 2.46 10.76 24.20
CA GLY A 486 1.33 11.67 24.07
C GLY A 486 0.80 12.18 25.42
N PRO A 487 -0.24 13.04 25.40
CA PRO A 487 -0.90 13.50 26.62
C PRO A 487 -1.58 12.34 27.36
N LYS A 488 -1.73 12.48 28.68
CA LYS A 488 -2.50 11.50 29.46
C LYS A 488 -3.98 11.58 29.10
N VAL A 489 -4.61 10.45 28.82
CA VAL A 489 -6.06 10.34 28.59
C VAL A 489 -6.65 9.50 29.71
N LYS A 490 -7.56 10.10 30.50
CA LYS A 490 -8.13 9.47 31.71
C LYS A 490 -7.05 8.97 32.68
N GLY A 491 -6.01 9.78 32.88
CA GLY A 491 -4.88 9.46 33.77
C GLY A 491 -3.88 8.44 33.23
N LYS A 492 -4.15 7.78 32.09
CA LYS A 492 -3.25 6.81 31.46
C LYS A 492 -2.35 7.49 30.44
N ASP A 493 -1.08 7.10 30.41
CA ASP A 493 -0.15 7.54 29.36
C ASP A 493 -0.64 7.04 27.99
N THR A 494 -0.49 7.89 26.97
CA THR A 494 -0.71 7.50 25.57
C THR A 494 0.63 7.51 24.84
N TYR A 495 0.77 6.62 23.85
CA TYR A 495 1.98 6.53 23.04
C TYR A 495 1.63 6.51 21.57
N THR A 496 2.55 7.01 20.76
CA THR A 496 2.47 6.97 19.30
C THR A 496 3.82 6.56 18.76
N VAL A 497 3.87 5.55 17.90
CA VAL A 497 5.07 5.23 17.12
C VAL A 497 5.02 6.05 15.85
N ARG A 498 5.94 7.00 15.71
CA ARG A 498 6.19 7.72 14.46
C ARG A 498 7.14 6.87 13.60
N VAL A 499 6.74 6.59 12.37
CA VAL A 499 7.52 5.91 11.35
C VAL A 499 7.85 6.92 10.26
N ASP A 500 9.12 7.15 10.00
CA ASP A 500 9.59 8.00 8.90
C ASP A 500 10.11 7.11 7.76
N ASN A 501 9.57 7.29 6.56
CA ASN A 501 10.05 6.64 5.34
C ASN A 501 10.99 7.59 4.59
N GLY A 502 12.30 7.36 4.68
CA GLY A 502 13.32 8.08 3.94
C GLY A 502 13.68 7.46 2.57
N SER A 503 13.04 6.34 2.22
CA SER A 503 13.22 5.66 0.94
C SER A 503 12.45 6.37 -0.19
N PRO A 504 12.79 6.14 -1.47
CA PRO A 504 11.98 6.57 -2.61
C PRO A 504 10.81 5.62 -2.88
N LEU A 505 10.65 4.55 -2.09
CA LEU A 505 9.67 3.47 -2.23
C LEU A 505 8.58 3.58 -1.15
N ILE A 506 7.51 2.81 -1.31
CA ILE A 506 6.43 2.67 -0.33
C ILE A 506 6.89 1.67 0.74
N VAL A 507 6.57 1.96 2.01
CA VAL A 507 6.73 0.98 3.09
C VAL A 507 5.37 0.33 3.36
N SER A 508 5.23 -0.90 2.85
CA SER A 508 4.01 -1.73 2.91
C SER A 508 3.91 -2.56 4.20
N GLY A 509 5.04 -2.75 4.88
CA GLY A 509 5.10 -3.43 6.18
C GLY A 509 6.41 -3.16 6.92
N LEU A 510 6.36 -3.26 8.24
CA LEU A 510 7.52 -3.07 9.12
C LEU A 510 7.49 -4.03 10.30
N ALA A 511 8.64 -4.57 10.67
CA ALA A 511 8.81 -5.21 11.97
C ALA A 511 9.53 -4.25 12.92
N ILE A 512 8.93 -3.98 14.08
CA ILE A 512 9.52 -3.13 15.12
C ILE A 512 9.88 -3.92 16.38
N ALA A 513 10.96 -3.52 17.04
CA ALA A 513 11.47 -4.12 18.27
C ALA A 513 12.17 -3.09 19.17
N GLY A 514 12.24 -3.35 20.47
CA GLY A 514 12.98 -2.56 21.47
C GLY A 514 14.51 -2.64 21.34
N ALA A 515 15.22 -1.81 22.11
CA ALA A 515 16.69 -1.71 22.12
C ALA A 515 17.38 -2.97 22.69
N GLU A 516 16.75 -3.62 23.65
CA GLU A 516 17.35 -4.67 24.45
C GLU A 516 16.45 -5.90 24.50
N SER A 517 17.00 -7.04 24.10
CA SER A 517 16.85 -8.25 24.89
C SER A 517 17.87 -9.28 24.40
N SER A 518 18.66 -9.81 25.33
CA SER A 518 19.50 -11.01 25.17
C SER A 518 18.67 -12.29 24.93
N LYS A 519 17.34 -12.19 25.00
CA LYS A 519 16.37 -13.22 24.62
C LYS A 519 15.88 -12.96 23.20
N PRO A 520 15.35 -13.96 22.48
CA PRO A 520 14.66 -13.74 21.21
C PRO A 520 13.55 -12.71 21.43
N ILE A 521 13.76 -11.49 20.91
CA ILE A 521 12.86 -10.36 21.13
C ILE A 521 11.57 -10.67 20.37
N PRO A 522 10.38 -10.59 21.00
CA PRO A 522 9.14 -10.55 20.25
C PRO A 522 9.15 -9.29 19.39
N PHE A 523 9.25 -9.44 18.08
CA PHE A 523 9.02 -8.33 17.16
C PHE A 523 7.57 -8.34 16.72
N THR A 524 7.03 -7.16 16.42
CA THR A 524 5.69 -7.05 15.85
C THR A 524 5.81 -6.65 14.40
N ALA A 525 5.36 -7.54 13.52
CA ALA A 525 5.27 -7.32 12.09
C ALA A 525 3.98 -6.58 11.73
N LEU A 526 4.07 -5.26 11.64
CA LEU A 526 3.05 -4.34 11.15
C LEU A 526 2.92 -4.51 9.63
N GLY A 527 2.07 -5.43 9.18
CA GLY A 527 1.76 -5.63 7.76
C GLY A 527 0.54 -4.83 7.30
N GLY A 528 0.54 -4.33 6.07
CA GLY A 528 -0.57 -3.48 5.60
C GLY A 528 -0.40 -2.01 5.95
N LEU A 529 0.83 -1.60 6.25
CA LEU A 529 1.21 -0.20 6.24
C LEU A 529 1.17 0.32 4.80
N SER A 530 1.10 1.63 4.66
CA SER A 530 1.19 2.32 3.36
C SER A 530 1.81 3.68 3.61
N VAL A 531 3.09 3.67 4.00
CA VAL A 531 3.83 4.92 4.22
C VAL A 531 4.41 5.37 2.89
N SER A 532 3.92 6.48 2.36
CA SER A 532 4.45 7.07 1.12
C SER A 532 5.96 7.34 1.20
N PRO A 533 6.66 7.40 0.06
CA PRO A 533 8.04 7.85 0.02
C PRO A 533 8.21 9.23 0.66
N LEU A 534 9.26 9.41 1.45
CA LEU A 534 9.65 10.69 2.04
C LEU A 534 8.59 11.31 2.97
N THR A 535 7.68 10.50 3.53
CA THR A 535 6.67 10.95 4.49
C THR A 535 6.80 10.24 5.84
N SER A 536 5.98 10.68 6.79
CA SER A 536 5.90 10.11 8.13
C SER A 536 4.49 9.61 8.41
N LEU A 537 4.42 8.49 9.12
CA LEU A 537 3.20 7.89 9.63
C LEU A 537 3.22 7.90 11.17
N LYS A 538 2.09 8.20 11.82
CA LYS A 538 1.92 8.12 13.27
C LYS A 538 0.92 7.02 13.62
N LEU A 539 1.38 6.02 14.36
CA LEU A 539 0.58 4.87 14.79
C LEU A 539 0.33 4.97 16.30
N PRO A 540 -0.93 5.03 16.77
CA PRO A 540 -1.20 4.94 18.20
C PRO A 540 -0.77 3.56 18.73
N VAL A 541 -0.14 3.53 19.91
CA VAL A 541 0.29 2.28 20.55
C VAL A 541 -0.10 2.30 22.02
N THR A 542 -0.60 1.17 22.54
CA THR A 542 -1.00 1.08 23.94
C THR A 542 0.23 0.92 24.86
N PRO A 543 0.14 1.35 26.13
CA PRO A 543 1.22 1.14 27.09
C PRO A 543 1.67 -0.31 27.21
N GLU A 544 0.73 -1.26 27.10
CA GLU A 544 0.98 -2.69 27.20
C GLU A 544 1.87 -3.18 26.05
N ILE A 545 1.60 -2.76 24.81
CA ILE A 545 2.43 -3.09 23.65
C ILE A 545 3.81 -2.43 23.76
N VAL A 546 3.88 -1.19 24.23
CA VAL A 546 5.13 -0.46 24.46
C VAL A 546 6.03 -1.21 25.46
N GLU A 547 5.45 -1.77 26.52
CA GLU A 547 6.15 -2.57 27.51
C GLU A 547 6.53 -3.95 26.97
N GLN A 548 5.60 -4.66 26.33
CA GLN A 548 5.81 -5.99 25.75
C GLN A 548 6.95 -6.00 24.71
N LEU A 549 7.04 -4.96 23.88
CA LEU A 549 8.04 -4.85 22.82
C LEU A 549 9.30 -4.08 23.27
N GLY A 550 9.36 -3.60 24.52
CA GLY A 550 10.51 -2.83 25.03
C GLY A 550 10.76 -1.50 24.30
N LEU A 551 9.71 -0.84 23.81
CA LEU A 551 9.83 0.35 22.95
C LEU A 551 10.30 1.61 23.68
N LYS A 552 10.23 1.64 25.03
CA LYS A 552 10.56 2.83 25.84
C LYS A 552 12.02 3.27 25.72
N GLN A 553 12.95 2.34 25.54
CA GLN A 553 14.38 2.66 25.45
C GLN A 553 14.75 3.18 24.07
N ARG A 554 14.35 2.44 23.02
CA ARG A 554 14.58 2.77 21.62
C ARG A 554 13.68 1.91 20.75
N VAL A 555 13.09 2.49 19.71
CA VAL A 555 12.43 1.72 18.67
C VAL A 555 13.45 1.41 17.57
N ARG A 556 13.56 0.14 17.21
CA ARG A 556 14.37 -0.35 16.09
C ARG A 556 13.45 -0.99 15.07
N ILE A 557 13.72 -0.73 13.80
CA ILE A 557 13.09 -1.44 12.70
C ILE A 557 14.00 -2.62 12.36
N VAL A 558 13.46 -3.83 12.39
CA VAL A 558 14.24 -5.07 12.20
C VAL A 558 13.95 -5.76 10.87
N ALA A 559 12.85 -5.43 10.21
CA ALA A 559 12.49 -5.88 8.88
C ALA A 559 11.55 -4.87 8.22
N ALA A 560 11.50 -4.86 6.89
CA ALA A 560 10.56 -4.06 6.12
C ALA A 560 10.05 -4.84 4.91
N ASP A 561 8.91 -4.39 4.39
CA ASP A 561 8.37 -4.77 3.10
C ASP A 561 8.25 -3.48 2.29
N LEU A 562 9.17 -3.29 1.35
CA LEU A 562 9.23 -2.15 0.46
C LEU A 562 8.59 -2.51 -0.86
N ASP A 563 7.91 -1.52 -1.45
CA ASP A 563 7.15 -1.70 -2.66
C ASP A 563 7.31 -0.47 -3.56
N GLY A 564 7.27 -0.65 -4.88
CA GLY A 564 7.27 0.46 -5.84
C GLY A 564 6.06 0.43 -6.77
N LEU A 565 4.95 -0.20 -6.33
CA LEU A 565 3.58 -0.30 -6.90
C LEU A 565 3.19 -1.60 -7.58
#